data_AF-A0A139SUP1-F1
#
_entry.id   AF-A0A139SUP1-F1
#
_cell.length_a   1.000
_cell.length_b   1.000
_cell.length_c   1.000
_cell.angle_alpha   90.00
_cell.angle_beta   90.00
_cell.angle_gamma   90.00
#
_symmetry.space_group_name_H-M   'P 1'
#
loop_
_entity.id
_entity.type
_entity.pdbx_description
1 polymer ?
#
loop_
_entity_poly.entity_id
_entity_poly.type
_entity_poly.pdbx_seq_one_letter_code
_entity_poly.pdbx_strand_id
1 'polypeptide(L)'
;MIMTILILSCALLLLGLIWPGITLASYQLIARLDCPDGEFVIDARPYDPTLAGIAWLDIRYRYRGIVLTSILYKNHDKYLLNYLHQMPPDLREQITRAGRTLYFPPEQFDMDQVDRLAACLNANQRELEKASEKIIVGRFLLGLLPNRAKVSSYKPHEIDLLIRANSPIADLYGNGNLTIIIEREGAVILLIEPAGTKVPAEAFSWGKVLPPRFGFGRPRLELHPVIFNGKTYDSQFAKLLGRHTNGLNSRTLNQNYKVVPPISTDR
;
A
#
# COMPACT_ATOMS: atom_id res chain seq x y z
N MET A 1 1.96 31.75 -44.33
CA MET A 1 1.62 31.97 -42.91
C MET A 1 0.47 31.11 -42.38
N ILE A 2 -0.60 30.87 -43.16
CA ILE A 2 -1.76 30.06 -42.70
C ILE A 2 -1.38 28.56 -42.54
N MET A 3 -0.55 28.04 -43.43
CA MET A 3 -0.16 26.61 -43.44
C MET A 3 0.71 26.22 -42.23
N THR A 4 1.58 27.11 -41.76
CA THR A 4 2.42 26.89 -40.57
C THR A 4 1.61 26.89 -39.26
N ILE A 5 0.52 27.66 -39.19
CA ILE A 5 -0.36 27.69 -38.03
C ILE A 5 -1.17 26.39 -37.95
N LEU A 6 -1.66 25.87 -39.09
CA LEU A 6 -2.42 24.62 -39.12
C LEU A 6 -1.60 23.40 -38.68
N ILE A 7 -0.33 23.35 -39.08
CA ILE A 7 0.60 22.27 -38.70
C ILE A 7 0.92 22.32 -37.20
N LEU A 8 1.09 23.53 -36.63
CA LEU A 8 1.32 23.71 -35.20
C LEU A 8 0.09 23.27 -34.37
N SER A 9 -1.12 23.60 -34.84
CA SER A 9 -2.39 23.20 -34.21
C SER A 9 -2.59 21.69 -34.24
N CYS A 10 -2.29 21.02 -35.37
CA CYS A 10 -2.36 19.56 -35.48
C CYS A 10 -1.30 18.87 -34.62
N ALA A 11 -0.08 19.42 -34.53
CA ALA A 11 0.97 18.90 -33.67
C ALA A 11 0.62 19.04 -32.17
N LEU A 12 -0.02 20.14 -31.77
CA LEU A 12 -0.51 20.35 -30.40
C LEU A 12 -1.69 19.43 -30.03
N LEU A 13 -2.61 19.18 -30.97
CA LEU A 13 -3.69 18.19 -30.80
C LEU A 13 -3.16 16.75 -30.68
N LEU A 14 -2.13 16.40 -31.46
CA LEU A 14 -1.45 15.11 -31.36
C LEU A 14 -0.64 14.98 -30.06
N LEU A 15 0.00 16.05 -29.58
CA LEU A 15 0.67 16.07 -28.26
C LEU A 15 -0.33 15.94 -27.10
N GLY A 16 -1.55 16.47 -27.23
CA GLY A 16 -2.63 16.29 -26.25
C GLY A 16 -3.19 14.85 -26.18
N LEU A 17 -3.10 14.09 -27.29
CA LEU A 17 -3.55 12.69 -27.38
C LEU A 17 -2.52 11.66 -26.91
N ILE A 18 -1.25 12.06 -26.76
CA ILE A 18 -0.16 11.16 -26.33
C ILE A 18 0.14 11.33 -24.84
N TRP A 19 -0.64 12.10 -24.07
CA TRP A 19 -0.58 11.98 -22.62
C TRP A 19 -1.25 10.66 -22.22
N PRO A 20 -0.51 9.64 -21.73
CA PRO A 20 -1.16 8.55 -21.05
C PRO A 20 -1.51 9.10 -19.67
N GLY A 21 -2.56 9.92 -19.62
CA GLY A 21 -3.25 10.26 -18.40
C GLY A 21 -3.85 8.96 -17.89
N ILE A 22 -3.08 8.20 -17.12
CA ILE A 22 -3.59 7.10 -16.32
C ILE A 22 -4.48 7.77 -15.28
N THR A 23 -5.76 7.97 -15.61
CA THR A 23 -6.77 8.34 -14.63
C THR A 23 -6.84 7.18 -13.65
N LEU A 24 -6.23 7.34 -12.48
CA LEU A 24 -6.35 6.39 -11.38
C LEU A 24 -7.85 6.20 -11.10
N ALA A 25 -8.29 4.95 -11.09
CA ALA A 25 -9.68 4.64 -10.80
C ALA A 25 -10.08 5.20 -9.43
N SER A 26 -11.29 5.75 -9.33
CA SER A 26 -11.81 6.26 -8.07
C SER A 26 -12.06 5.12 -7.09
N TYR A 27 -11.92 5.43 -5.79
CA TYR A 27 -12.34 4.53 -4.73
C TYR A 27 -13.85 4.32 -4.78
N GLN A 28 -14.25 3.06 -4.76
CA GLN A 28 -15.62 2.61 -4.70
C GLN A 28 -15.88 2.01 -3.33
N LEU A 29 -17.02 2.36 -2.74
CA LEU A 29 -17.44 1.85 -1.44
C LEU A 29 -17.61 0.33 -1.49
N ILE A 30 -16.99 -0.40 -0.56
CA ILE A 30 -17.25 -1.82 -0.31
C ILE A 30 -18.30 -1.95 0.79
N ALA A 31 -17.99 -1.40 1.97
CA ALA A 31 -18.84 -1.48 3.15
C ALA A 31 -18.81 -0.15 3.92
N ARG A 32 -19.92 0.17 4.57
CA ARG A 32 -20.04 1.26 5.53
C ARG A 32 -20.82 0.74 6.71
N LEU A 33 -20.27 0.91 7.91
CA LEU A 33 -20.91 0.56 9.16
C LEU A 33 -21.00 1.81 10.03
N ASP A 34 -22.18 2.05 10.58
CA ASP A 34 -22.40 3.09 11.59
C ASP A 34 -22.01 2.52 12.96
N CYS A 35 -20.82 2.89 13.46
CA CYS A 35 -20.32 2.46 14.76
C CYS A 35 -20.47 3.58 15.81
N PRO A 36 -20.40 3.27 17.12
CA PRO A 36 -20.78 4.20 18.20
C PRO A 36 -20.12 5.59 18.15
N ASP A 37 -18.83 5.66 17.81
CA ASP A 37 -18.09 6.93 17.75
C ASP A 37 -17.88 7.46 16.31
N GLY A 38 -18.52 6.83 15.31
CA GLY A 38 -18.58 7.30 13.92
C GLY A 38 -18.53 6.19 12.88
N GLU A 39 -18.58 6.58 11.60
CA GLU A 39 -18.60 5.64 10.47
C GLU A 39 -17.27 4.89 10.32
N PHE A 40 -17.35 3.56 10.19
CA PHE A 40 -16.28 2.71 9.67
C PHE A 40 -16.55 2.40 8.20
N VAL A 41 -15.57 2.65 7.34
CA VAL A 41 -15.72 2.54 5.88
C VAL A 41 -14.59 1.72 5.29
N ILE A 42 -14.95 0.77 4.43
CA ILE A 42 -14.03 0.04 3.57
C ILE A 42 -14.29 0.50 2.13
N ASP A 43 -13.28 1.06 1.49
CA ASP A 43 -13.31 1.41 0.07
C ASP A 43 -12.25 0.60 -0.69
N ALA A 44 -12.45 0.39 -1.99
CA ALA A 44 -11.39 -0.12 -2.85
C ALA A 44 -11.38 0.53 -4.22
N ARG A 45 -10.20 0.55 -4.83
CA ARG A 45 -10.02 0.88 -6.25
C ARG A 45 -9.11 -0.15 -6.89
N PRO A 46 -9.25 -0.41 -8.19
CA PRO A 46 -8.25 -1.16 -8.92
C PRO A 46 -7.00 -0.28 -9.15
N TYR A 47 -5.81 -0.87 -9.18
CA TYR A 47 -4.57 -0.10 -9.42
C TYR A 47 -3.54 -0.75 -10.36
N ASP A 48 -3.76 -1.97 -10.82
CA ASP A 48 -2.85 -2.65 -11.74
C ASP A 48 -3.62 -3.66 -12.61
N PRO A 49 -4.07 -3.26 -13.81
CA PRO A 49 -4.80 -4.14 -14.72
C PRO A 49 -3.85 -5.14 -15.37
N THR A 50 -4.19 -6.42 -15.29
CA THR A 50 -3.54 -7.47 -16.07
C THR A 50 -4.09 -7.49 -17.50
N LEU A 51 -3.31 -8.06 -18.43
CA LEU A 51 -3.75 -8.28 -19.82
C LEU A 51 -5.02 -9.14 -19.91
N ALA A 52 -5.33 -9.92 -18.88
CA ALA A 52 -6.53 -10.76 -18.79
C ALA A 52 -7.79 -10.00 -18.31
N GLY A 53 -7.73 -8.67 -18.12
CA GLY A 53 -8.87 -7.87 -17.66
C GLY A 53 -9.15 -7.97 -16.15
N ILE A 54 -8.25 -8.61 -15.40
CA ILE A 54 -8.29 -8.71 -13.93
C ILE A 54 -7.39 -7.63 -13.36
N ALA A 55 -7.85 -6.88 -12.36
CA ALA A 55 -7.02 -5.87 -11.70
C ALA A 55 -6.68 -6.24 -10.25
N TRP A 56 -5.52 -5.78 -9.80
CA TRP A 56 -5.22 -5.77 -8.36
C TRP A 56 -6.02 -4.69 -7.63
N LEU A 57 -6.40 -4.95 -6.38
CA LEU A 57 -7.17 -4.02 -5.55
C LEU A 57 -6.32 -3.32 -4.49
N ASP A 58 -6.50 -2.01 -4.44
CA ASP A 58 -6.05 -1.13 -3.37
C ASP A 58 -7.24 -0.92 -2.44
N ILE A 59 -7.12 -1.41 -1.20
CA ILE A 59 -8.19 -1.41 -0.20
C ILE A 59 -7.81 -0.44 0.90
N ARG A 60 -8.76 0.44 1.23
CA ARG A 60 -8.60 1.51 2.20
C ARG A 60 -9.63 1.38 3.31
N TYR A 61 -9.16 1.45 4.53
CA TYR A 61 -9.98 1.45 5.74
C TYR A 61 -10.03 2.86 6.30
N ARG A 62 -11.21 3.32 6.68
CA ARG A 62 -11.41 4.61 7.31
C ARG A 62 -12.28 4.47 8.55
N TYR A 63 -11.97 5.25 9.58
CA TYR A 63 -12.82 5.40 10.75
C TYR A 63 -12.94 6.88 11.09
N ARG A 64 -14.17 7.38 11.24
CA ARG A 64 -14.44 8.82 11.47
C ARG A 64 -13.82 9.73 10.40
N GLY A 65 -13.79 9.24 9.15
CA GLY A 65 -13.18 9.93 8.02
C GLY A 65 -11.65 9.84 7.93
N ILE A 66 -10.96 9.35 8.96
CA ILE A 66 -9.51 9.20 9.01
C ILE A 66 -9.10 7.89 8.35
N VAL A 67 -8.10 7.93 7.47
CA VAL A 67 -7.53 6.73 6.84
C VAL A 67 -6.62 6.00 7.82
N LEU A 68 -6.89 4.71 8.03
CA LEU A 68 -6.11 3.86 8.92
C LEU A 68 -4.99 3.16 8.15
N THR A 69 -3.86 2.93 8.82
CA THR A 69 -2.81 2.06 8.26
C THR A 69 -3.25 0.60 8.44
N SER A 70 -3.34 -0.14 7.33
CA SER A 70 -3.70 -1.55 7.32
C SER A 70 -2.55 -2.39 6.79
N ILE A 71 -2.08 -3.35 7.59
CA ILE A 71 -1.06 -4.30 7.18
C ILE A 71 -1.65 -5.70 7.19
N LEU A 72 -1.49 -6.43 6.07
CA LEU A 72 -1.78 -7.85 6.00
C LEU A 72 -0.45 -8.60 6.14
N TYR A 73 -0.26 -9.26 7.27
CA TYR A 73 0.97 -9.97 7.59
C TYR A 73 1.01 -11.39 7.03
N LYS A 74 -0.17 -12.00 6.84
CA LYS A 74 -0.36 -13.29 6.18
C LYS A 74 0.37 -13.34 4.84
N ASN A 75 1.19 -14.38 4.68
CA ASN A 75 2.12 -14.65 3.56
C ASN A 75 3.51 -13.98 3.68
N HIS A 76 3.75 -13.19 4.71
CA HIS A 76 5.06 -12.62 5.04
C HIS A 76 5.63 -13.20 6.36
N ASP A 77 4.88 -14.12 6.99
CA ASP A 77 5.04 -14.59 8.37
C ASP A 77 6.39 -15.24 8.69
N LYS A 78 7.01 -15.97 7.75
CA LYS A 78 8.26 -16.69 8.07
C LYS A 78 9.45 -15.75 8.33
N TYR A 79 9.45 -14.54 7.78
CA TYR A 79 10.63 -13.64 7.75
C TYR A 79 10.41 -12.32 8.48
N LEU A 80 9.18 -11.82 8.38
CA LEU A 80 8.80 -10.57 9.03
C LEU A 80 8.87 -10.69 10.55
N LEU A 81 8.63 -11.89 11.11
CA LEU A 81 8.76 -12.14 12.55
C LEU A 81 10.17 -11.81 13.07
N ASN A 82 11.24 -12.10 12.33
CA ASN A 82 12.61 -11.79 12.77
C ASN A 82 12.89 -10.29 12.83
N TYR A 83 12.38 -9.54 11.85
CA TYR A 83 12.44 -8.09 11.88
C TYR A 83 11.61 -7.53 13.05
N LEU A 84 10.40 -8.06 13.25
CA LEU A 84 9.53 -7.68 14.37
C LEU A 84 10.09 -8.13 15.74
N HIS A 85 10.97 -9.13 15.82
CA HIS A 85 11.64 -9.53 17.06
C HIS A 85 12.61 -8.46 17.59
N GLN A 86 12.99 -7.50 16.74
CA GLN A 86 13.77 -6.33 17.14
C GLN A 86 12.87 -5.19 17.64
N MET A 87 11.55 -5.31 17.49
CA MET A 87 10.55 -4.37 18.00
C MET A 87 10.08 -4.76 19.41
N PRO A 88 9.43 -3.84 20.15
CA PRO A 88 8.89 -4.12 21.47
C PRO A 88 8.04 -5.40 21.52
N PRO A 89 8.18 -6.25 22.56
CA PRO A 89 7.53 -7.57 22.65
C PRO A 89 6.01 -7.54 22.45
N ASP A 90 5.35 -6.47 22.89
CA ASP A 90 3.90 -6.33 22.85
C ASP A 90 3.33 -6.28 21.41
N LEU A 91 4.15 -5.84 20.44
CA LEU A 91 3.79 -5.85 19.01
C LEU A 91 3.98 -7.23 18.37
N ARG A 92 4.85 -8.08 18.93
CA ARG A 92 5.27 -9.37 18.35
C ARG A 92 4.19 -10.44 18.45
N GLU A 93 3.50 -10.57 19.58
CA GLU A 93 2.51 -11.63 19.83
C GLU A 93 1.22 -11.47 19.01
N GLN A 94 1.05 -10.30 18.41
CA GLN A 94 -0.16 -9.85 17.75
C GLN A 94 -0.19 -10.14 16.24
N ILE A 95 0.98 -10.40 15.63
CA ILE A 95 1.18 -10.38 14.18
C ILE A 95 1.04 -11.76 13.50
N THR A 96 0.89 -12.84 14.26
CA THR A 96 0.70 -14.22 13.74
C THR A 96 -0.72 -14.54 13.23
N ARG A 97 -1.57 -13.52 13.10
CA ARG A 97 -2.99 -13.69 12.77
C ARG A 97 -3.22 -13.66 11.24
N ALA A 98 -4.27 -14.35 10.78
CA ALA A 98 -4.53 -14.62 9.37
C ALA A 98 -5.17 -13.45 8.59
N GLY A 99 -5.55 -12.38 9.27
CA GLY A 99 -6.23 -11.22 8.71
C GLY A 99 -5.39 -9.95 8.81
N ARG A 100 -6.06 -8.81 8.58
CA ARG A 100 -5.45 -7.49 8.59
C ARG A 100 -5.32 -6.95 9.99
N THR A 101 -4.19 -6.32 10.27
CA THR A 101 -3.99 -5.47 11.43
C THR A 101 -4.27 -4.02 11.03
N LEU A 102 -5.12 -3.33 11.78
CA LEU A 102 -5.42 -1.91 11.61
C LEU A 102 -4.80 -1.10 12.76
N TYR A 103 -4.00 -0.10 12.41
CA TYR A 103 -3.34 0.79 13.36
C TYR A 103 -4.11 2.10 13.53
N PHE A 104 -4.38 2.44 14.79
CA PHE A 104 -5.05 3.66 15.24
C PHE A 104 -4.02 4.55 15.93
N PRO A 105 -3.62 5.68 15.30
CA PRO A 105 -2.68 6.61 15.90
C PRO A 105 -3.17 7.09 17.28
N PRO A 106 -2.38 6.92 18.36
CA PRO A 106 -2.78 7.29 19.72
C PRO A 106 -3.11 8.77 19.89
N GLU A 107 -2.57 9.63 19.02
CA GLU A 107 -2.86 11.07 18.98
C GLU A 107 -4.26 11.42 18.44
N GLN A 108 -4.95 10.47 17.80
CA GLN A 108 -6.26 10.67 17.14
C GLN A 108 -7.38 9.83 17.75
N PHE A 109 -7.02 8.75 18.47
CA PHE A 109 -7.96 7.77 18.97
C PHE A 109 -7.63 7.36 20.40
N ASP A 110 -8.68 7.19 21.21
CA ASP A 110 -8.60 6.64 22.55
C ASP A 110 -8.80 5.12 22.54
N MET A 111 -8.30 4.43 23.57
CA MET A 111 -8.39 2.97 23.63
C MET A 111 -9.85 2.49 23.65
N ASP A 112 -10.69 3.13 24.46
CA ASP A 112 -12.11 2.78 24.57
C ASP A 112 -12.87 2.92 23.24
N GLN A 113 -12.45 3.85 22.37
CA GLN A 113 -13.03 4.00 21.03
C GLN A 113 -12.65 2.83 20.13
N VAL A 114 -11.39 2.38 20.21
CA VAL A 114 -10.91 1.21 19.46
C VAL A 114 -11.64 -0.05 19.91
N ASP A 115 -11.87 -0.22 21.21
CA ASP A 115 -12.60 -1.37 21.77
C ASP A 115 -14.08 -1.38 21.35
N ARG A 116 -14.75 -0.23 21.39
CA ARG A 116 -16.14 -0.11 20.91
C ARG A 116 -16.24 -0.37 19.41
N LEU A 117 -15.26 0.08 18.62
CA LEU A 117 -15.19 -0.26 17.20
C LEU A 117 -14.98 -1.77 17.01
N ALA A 118 -14.07 -2.41 17.76
CA ALA A 118 -13.87 -3.85 17.69
C ALA A 118 -15.17 -4.63 17.94
N ALA A 119 -15.92 -4.23 18.98
CA ALA A 119 -17.24 -4.80 19.27
C ALA A 119 -18.24 -4.58 18.12
N CYS A 120 -18.28 -3.37 17.55
CA CYS A 120 -19.11 -3.04 16.39
C CYS A 120 -18.77 -3.92 15.16
N LEU A 121 -17.48 -4.09 14.83
CA LEU A 121 -17.05 -4.91 13.70
C LEU A 121 -17.43 -6.38 13.91
N ASN A 122 -17.18 -6.91 15.11
CA ASN A 122 -17.53 -8.29 15.46
C ASN A 122 -19.05 -8.54 15.35
N ALA A 123 -19.86 -7.59 15.81
CA ALA A 123 -21.33 -7.69 15.71
C ALA A 123 -21.82 -7.68 14.26
N ASN A 124 -21.09 -7.04 13.34
CA ASN A 124 -21.45 -6.87 11.94
C ASN A 124 -20.62 -7.73 10.97
N GLN A 125 -19.94 -8.77 11.47
CA GLN A 125 -19.00 -9.56 10.66
C GLN A 125 -19.64 -10.19 9.41
N ARG A 126 -20.88 -10.69 9.53
CA ARG A 126 -21.63 -11.25 8.40
C ARG A 126 -21.94 -10.22 7.31
N GLU A 127 -22.20 -8.97 7.70
CA GLU A 127 -22.44 -7.89 6.75
C GLU A 127 -21.16 -7.54 5.99
N LEU A 128 -20.02 -7.47 6.69
CA LEU A 128 -18.71 -7.24 6.10
C LEU A 128 -18.29 -8.37 5.14
N GLU A 129 -18.55 -9.62 5.51
CA GLU A 129 -18.34 -10.79 4.66
C GLU A 129 -19.15 -10.68 3.37
N LYS A 130 -20.45 -10.41 3.47
CA LYS A 130 -21.33 -10.21 2.31
C LYS A 130 -20.89 -9.04 1.43
N ALA A 131 -20.51 -7.91 2.04
CA ALA A 131 -20.01 -6.75 1.30
C ALA A 131 -18.71 -7.06 0.52
N SER A 132 -17.92 -8.00 1.01
CA SER A 132 -16.69 -8.45 0.36
C SER A 132 -16.92 -9.28 -0.91
N GLU A 133 -18.15 -9.70 -1.21
CA GLU A 133 -18.47 -10.39 -2.46
C GLU A 133 -18.58 -9.42 -3.65
N LYS A 134 -18.59 -8.11 -3.38
CA LYS A 134 -18.70 -7.06 -4.39
C LYS A 134 -17.60 -7.15 -5.44
N ILE A 135 -17.94 -6.76 -6.67
CA ILE A 135 -16.98 -6.60 -7.76
C ILE A 135 -16.69 -5.11 -7.90
N ILE A 136 -15.41 -4.77 -7.89
CA ILE A 136 -14.93 -3.41 -8.13
C ILE A 136 -14.52 -3.33 -9.61
N VAL A 137 -14.97 -2.29 -10.29
CA VAL A 137 -14.75 -2.11 -11.73
C VAL A 137 -13.91 -0.88 -11.98
N GLY A 138 -12.85 -1.00 -12.78
CA GLY A 138 -12.04 0.13 -13.23
C GLY A 138 -11.97 0.19 -14.74
N ARG A 139 -11.78 1.38 -15.28
CA ARG A 139 -11.40 1.56 -16.69
C ARG A 139 -9.96 2.05 -16.71
N PHE A 140 -9.07 1.30 -17.36
CA PHE A 140 -7.66 1.66 -17.53
C PHE A 140 -7.37 1.80 -19.03
N LEU A 141 -6.60 2.82 -19.40
CA LEU A 141 -6.21 3.19 -20.78
C LEU A 141 -7.38 3.44 -21.75
N LEU A 142 -7.65 4.72 -22.07
CA LEU A 142 -8.61 5.16 -23.09
C LEU A 142 -10.04 4.55 -23.00
N GLY A 143 -10.42 3.97 -21.86
CA GLY A 143 -11.79 3.52 -21.57
C GLY A 143 -12.26 2.25 -22.28
N LEU A 144 -11.39 1.53 -23.01
CA LEU A 144 -11.83 0.48 -23.95
C LEU A 144 -12.14 -0.88 -23.31
N LEU A 145 -11.51 -1.25 -22.19
CA LEU A 145 -11.77 -2.53 -21.52
C LEU A 145 -12.04 -2.34 -20.01
N PRO A 146 -13.24 -2.73 -19.52
CA PRO A 146 -13.51 -2.71 -18.09
C PRO A 146 -12.68 -3.80 -17.42
N ASN A 147 -11.82 -3.40 -16.49
CA ASN A 147 -11.14 -4.33 -15.61
C ASN A 147 -12.02 -4.60 -14.40
N ARG A 148 -12.12 -5.86 -14.02
CA ARG A 148 -12.93 -6.29 -12.87
C ARG A 148 -12.04 -6.97 -11.86
N ALA A 149 -12.31 -6.71 -10.59
CA ALA A 149 -11.65 -7.39 -9.51
C ALA A 149 -12.68 -7.80 -8.46
N LYS A 150 -12.68 -9.09 -8.13
CA LYS A 150 -13.52 -9.63 -7.07
C LYS A 150 -12.89 -9.28 -5.73
N VAL A 151 -13.62 -8.56 -4.88
CA VAL A 151 -13.12 -8.13 -3.56
C VAL A 151 -12.86 -9.33 -2.65
N SER A 152 -13.61 -10.42 -2.82
CA SER A 152 -13.56 -11.58 -1.94
C SER A 152 -12.18 -12.25 -1.91
N SER A 153 -11.40 -12.14 -2.98
CA SER A 153 -10.03 -12.71 -3.02
C SER A 153 -9.07 -11.99 -2.07
N TYR A 154 -9.38 -10.76 -1.67
CA TYR A 154 -8.58 -9.93 -0.76
C TYR A 154 -9.10 -9.96 0.68
N LYS A 155 -10.28 -10.56 0.88
CA LYS A 155 -10.95 -10.76 2.17
C LYS A 155 -10.85 -9.54 3.10
N PRO A 156 -11.34 -8.35 2.70
CA PRO A 156 -11.19 -7.15 3.52
C PRO A 156 -11.97 -7.20 4.84
N HIS A 157 -12.89 -8.15 5.00
CA HIS A 157 -13.59 -8.46 6.24
C HIS A 157 -12.75 -9.28 7.24
N GLU A 158 -11.66 -9.93 6.82
CA GLU A 158 -10.73 -10.61 7.72
C GLU A 158 -9.86 -9.54 8.40
N ILE A 159 -10.44 -8.81 9.35
CA ILE A 159 -9.74 -7.88 10.25
C ILE A 159 -9.48 -8.63 11.55
N ASP A 160 -8.23 -8.97 11.81
CA ASP A 160 -7.88 -9.83 12.93
C ASP A 160 -7.48 -9.05 14.18
N LEU A 161 -7.06 -7.80 13.99
CA LEU A 161 -6.52 -7.00 15.08
C LEU A 161 -6.68 -5.50 14.83
N LEU A 162 -7.12 -4.80 15.87
CA LEU A 162 -7.07 -3.34 15.97
C LEU A 162 -6.04 -2.97 17.04
N ILE A 163 -5.08 -2.11 16.72
CA ILE A 163 -4.03 -1.69 17.65
C ILE A 163 -4.05 -0.18 17.79
N ARG A 164 -4.12 0.32 19.04
CA ARG A 164 -3.86 1.73 19.34
C ARG A 164 -2.36 1.99 19.41
N ALA A 165 -1.73 2.12 18.26
CA ALA A 165 -0.33 2.48 18.13
C ALA A 165 -0.09 3.12 16.77
N ASN A 166 1.00 3.88 16.67
CA ASN A 166 1.53 4.26 15.37
C ASN A 166 2.12 3.01 14.69
N SER A 167 1.74 2.76 13.44
CA SER A 167 2.31 1.63 12.70
C SER A 167 3.81 1.84 12.50
N PRO A 168 4.67 0.88 12.88
CA PRO A 168 6.10 0.97 12.61
C PRO A 168 6.42 0.77 11.11
N ILE A 169 5.51 0.09 10.39
CA ILE A 169 5.62 -0.19 8.96
C ILE A 169 4.65 0.73 8.21
N ALA A 170 5.16 1.49 7.25
CA ALA A 170 4.32 2.23 6.31
C ALA A 170 3.74 1.30 5.24
N ASP A 171 4.56 0.39 4.69
CA ASP A 171 4.11 -0.57 3.67
C ASP A 171 4.92 -1.87 3.68
N LEU A 172 4.31 -2.91 3.12
CA LEU A 172 4.87 -4.25 3.00
C LEU A 172 4.59 -4.80 1.60
N TYR A 173 5.64 -5.26 0.93
CA TYR A 173 5.57 -5.91 -0.37
C TYR A 173 6.32 -7.24 -0.33
N GLY A 174 5.91 -8.22 -1.12
CA GLY A 174 6.69 -9.45 -1.24
C GLY A 174 6.09 -10.46 -2.19
N ASN A 175 6.88 -11.49 -2.49
CA ASN A 175 6.50 -12.59 -3.39
C ASN A 175 7.02 -13.94 -2.88
N GLY A 176 6.72 -14.32 -1.64
CA GLY A 176 7.04 -15.65 -1.08
C GLY A 176 8.53 -15.91 -0.78
N ASN A 177 9.46 -15.38 -1.57
CA ASN A 177 10.92 -15.53 -1.41
C ASN A 177 11.64 -14.23 -1.03
N LEU A 178 10.99 -13.09 -1.26
CA LEU A 178 11.49 -11.78 -0.83
C LEU A 178 10.37 -10.96 -0.22
N THR A 179 10.73 -10.13 0.75
CA THR A 179 9.85 -9.13 1.35
C THR A 179 10.58 -7.80 1.42
N ILE A 180 9.92 -6.73 0.99
CA ILE A 180 10.37 -5.35 1.12
C ILE A 180 9.51 -4.70 2.18
N ILE A 181 10.16 -4.23 3.23
CA ILE A 181 9.53 -3.46 4.31
C ILE A 181 9.88 -2.01 4.10
N ILE A 182 8.87 -1.13 4.14
CA ILE A 182 9.10 0.30 4.24
C ILE A 182 8.65 0.74 5.62
N GLU A 183 9.59 1.19 6.44
CA GLU A 183 9.32 1.72 7.76
C GLU A 183 8.64 3.08 7.67
N ARG A 184 7.92 3.46 8.74
CA ARG A 184 7.24 4.75 8.80
C ARG A 184 8.19 5.94 8.77
N GLU A 185 9.42 5.76 9.22
CA GLU A 185 10.50 6.77 9.13
C GLU A 185 11.16 6.80 7.75
N GLY A 186 10.79 5.88 6.86
CA GLY A 186 11.23 5.85 5.48
C GLY A 186 12.43 4.93 5.21
N ALA A 187 12.98 4.23 6.20
CA ALA A 187 13.95 3.17 5.92
C ALA A 187 13.30 2.07 5.06
N VAL A 188 14.08 1.52 4.13
CA VAL A 188 13.65 0.42 3.25
C VAL A 188 14.53 -0.78 3.56
N ILE A 189 13.90 -1.87 3.97
CA ILE A 189 14.55 -3.11 4.34
C ILE A 189 14.20 -4.18 3.32
N LEU A 190 15.21 -4.91 2.89
CA LEU A 190 15.05 -6.08 2.02
C LEU A 190 15.30 -7.34 2.85
N LEU A 191 14.27 -8.18 2.92
CA LEU A 191 14.34 -9.52 3.49
C LEU A 191 14.38 -10.54 2.36
N ILE A 192 15.36 -11.44 2.36
CA ILE A 192 15.56 -12.44 1.29
C ILE A 192 15.74 -13.83 1.90
N GLU A 193 15.01 -14.82 1.37
CA GLU A 193 15.34 -16.25 1.54
C GLU A 193 15.60 -16.88 0.16
N PRO A 194 16.66 -17.69 0.00
CA PRO A 194 16.85 -18.47 -1.23
C PRO A 194 15.77 -19.55 -1.33
N ALA A 195 15.01 -19.54 -2.43
CA ALA A 195 13.95 -20.50 -2.70
C ALA A 195 14.42 -21.95 -2.51
N GLY A 196 13.70 -22.71 -1.68
CA GLY A 196 13.96 -24.14 -1.46
C GLY A 196 15.16 -24.46 -0.56
N THR A 197 15.70 -23.48 0.19
CA THR A 197 16.81 -23.70 1.11
C THR A 197 16.37 -23.62 2.58
N LYS A 198 17.07 -24.33 3.47
CA LYS A 198 16.90 -24.21 4.94
C LYS A 198 17.74 -23.05 5.54
N VAL A 199 18.28 -22.17 4.69
CA VAL A 199 19.16 -21.07 5.11
C VAL A 199 18.29 -19.99 5.76
N PRO A 200 18.69 -19.42 6.91
CA PRO A 200 17.94 -18.33 7.53
C PRO A 200 17.81 -17.13 6.59
N ALA A 201 16.65 -16.47 6.61
CA ALA A 201 16.45 -15.25 5.86
C ALA A 201 17.38 -14.14 6.35
N GLU A 202 17.97 -13.40 5.40
CA GLU A 202 18.86 -12.28 5.70
C GLU A 202 18.11 -10.95 5.52
N ALA A 203 18.34 -10.04 6.45
CA ALA A 203 17.78 -8.70 6.47
C ALA A 203 18.87 -7.67 6.12
N PHE A 204 18.62 -6.89 5.07
CA PHE A 204 19.54 -5.86 4.62
C PHE A 204 18.87 -4.49 4.72
N SER A 205 19.58 -3.53 5.32
CA SER A 205 19.29 -2.12 5.11
C SER A 205 19.48 -1.82 3.64
N TRP A 206 18.38 -1.71 2.91
CA TRP A 206 18.41 -1.64 1.46
C TRP A 206 18.40 -0.20 0.97
N GLY A 207 17.80 0.73 1.71
CA GLY A 207 17.79 2.12 1.31
C GLY A 207 16.80 2.96 2.11
N LYS A 208 16.31 4.02 1.46
CA LYS A 208 15.38 4.97 2.07
C LYS A 208 14.39 5.56 1.08
N VAL A 209 13.27 5.99 1.64
CA VAL A 209 12.31 6.87 1.00
C VAL A 209 12.82 8.30 1.11
N LEU A 210 12.91 8.95 -0.04
CA LEU A 210 13.18 10.36 -0.17
C LEU A 210 11.90 11.14 -0.50
N PRO A 211 11.83 12.41 -0.09
CA PRO A 211 10.75 13.28 -0.51
C PRO A 211 10.71 13.45 -2.04
N PRO A 212 9.55 13.83 -2.58
CA PRO A 212 9.41 14.16 -3.99
C PRO A 212 10.40 15.24 -4.44
N ARG A 213 10.83 15.21 -5.71
CA ARG A 213 11.55 16.35 -6.29
C ARG A 213 10.58 17.52 -6.45
N PHE A 214 11.08 18.74 -6.36
CA PHE A 214 10.28 19.94 -6.60
C PHE A 214 9.52 19.83 -7.94
N GLY A 215 8.20 20.02 -7.90
CA GLY A 215 7.30 19.89 -9.05
C GLY A 215 6.86 18.46 -9.39
N PHE A 216 7.38 17.43 -8.72
CA PHE A 216 6.93 16.05 -8.86
C PHE A 216 6.14 15.66 -7.60
N GLY A 217 4.92 15.17 -7.76
CA GLY A 217 4.05 14.79 -6.63
C GLY A 217 4.27 13.37 -6.10
N ARG A 218 5.41 12.74 -6.39
CA ARG A 218 5.70 11.36 -5.98
C ARG A 218 7.02 11.26 -5.22
N PRO A 219 7.05 10.52 -4.11
CA PRO A 219 8.29 10.17 -3.39
C PRO A 219 9.32 9.53 -4.32
N ARG A 220 10.56 9.39 -3.84
CA ARG A 220 11.58 8.60 -4.53
C ARG A 220 12.12 7.52 -3.61
N LEU A 221 12.47 6.39 -4.19
CA LEU A 221 13.22 5.35 -3.49
C LEU A 221 14.69 5.50 -3.88
N GLU A 222 15.55 5.59 -2.87
CA GLU A 222 17.00 5.49 -3.03
C GLU A 222 17.44 4.17 -2.42
N LEU A 223 17.92 3.25 -3.26
CA LEU A 223 18.30 1.89 -2.85
C LEU A 223 19.78 1.65 -3.12
N HIS A 224 20.47 1.13 -2.13
CA HIS A 224 21.85 0.67 -2.20
C HIS A 224 21.89 -0.75 -2.78
N PRO A 225 22.90 -1.09 -3.60
CA PRO A 225 23.04 -2.43 -4.15
C PRO A 225 23.37 -3.42 -3.02
N VAL A 226 22.56 -4.47 -2.91
CA VAL A 226 22.82 -5.62 -2.03
C VAL A 226 23.19 -6.81 -2.90
N ILE A 227 24.29 -7.50 -2.60
CA ILE A 227 24.69 -8.71 -3.30
C ILE A 227 24.42 -9.90 -2.38
N PHE A 228 23.54 -10.80 -2.81
CA PHE A 228 23.19 -12.00 -2.04
C PHE A 228 23.10 -13.20 -2.99
N ASN A 229 23.82 -14.28 -2.68
CA ASN A 229 23.94 -15.48 -3.51
C ASN A 229 24.25 -15.20 -4.99
N GLY A 230 25.19 -14.29 -5.24
CA GLY A 230 25.61 -13.92 -6.60
C GLY A 230 24.58 -13.09 -7.39
N LYS A 231 23.47 -12.69 -6.76
CA LYS A 231 22.47 -11.78 -7.36
C LYS A 231 22.58 -10.39 -6.75
N THR A 232 22.46 -9.37 -7.59
CA THR A 232 22.43 -7.97 -7.17
C THR A 232 20.99 -7.47 -7.08
N TYR A 233 20.66 -6.90 -5.93
CA TYR A 233 19.37 -6.29 -5.61
C TYR A 233 19.57 -4.78 -5.47
N ASP A 234 19.19 -4.03 -6.49
CA ASP A 234 19.42 -2.59 -6.58
C ASP A 234 18.16 -1.83 -7.04
N SER A 235 18.32 -0.55 -7.38
CA SER A 235 17.25 0.27 -7.93
C SER A 235 16.67 -0.23 -9.25
N GLN A 236 17.43 -0.98 -10.07
CA GLN A 236 16.91 -1.57 -11.30
C GLN A 236 16.06 -2.79 -11.00
N PHE A 237 16.51 -3.64 -10.08
CA PHE A 237 15.72 -4.75 -9.54
C PHE A 237 14.39 -4.26 -8.97
N ALA A 238 14.41 -3.19 -8.17
CA ALA A 238 13.20 -2.58 -7.63
C ALA A 238 12.25 -2.04 -8.70
N LYS A 239 12.76 -1.54 -9.84
CA LYS A 239 11.93 -1.13 -10.99
C LYS A 239 11.33 -2.32 -11.74
N LEU A 240 12.04 -3.44 -11.80
CA LEU A 240 11.52 -4.69 -12.38
C LEU A 240 10.43 -5.30 -11.50
N LEU A 241 10.65 -5.30 -10.18
CA LEU A 241 9.57 -5.51 -9.22
C LEU A 241 8.47 -4.46 -9.42
N GLY A 242 8.83 -3.21 -9.70
CA GLY A 242 7.98 -2.05 -10.07
C GLY A 242 6.92 -2.33 -11.13
N ARG A 243 7.24 -3.15 -12.13
CA ARG A 243 6.28 -3.61 -13.16
C ARG A 243 5.24 -4.61 -12.61
N HIS A 244 5.53 -5.23 -11.47
CA HIS A 244 4.62 -6.02 -10.63
C HIS A 244 4.19 -5.30 -9.33
N THR A 245 4.78 -4.13 -9.04
CA THR A 245 4.56 -3.30 -7.85
C THR A 245 4.17 -1.89 -8.26
N ASN A 246 3.18 -1.77 -9.16
CA ASN A 246 2.40 -0.53 -9.36
C ASN A 246 1.86 0.08 -8.03
N GLY A 247 1.96 -0.66 -6.91
CA GLY A 247 1.75 -0.19 -5.54
C GLY A 247 2.83 0.77 -5.00
N LEU A 248 4.14 0.58 -5.27
CA LEU A 248 5.18 1.46 -4.69
C LEU A 248 5.04 2.93 -5.13
N ASN A 249 4.41 3.18 -6.28
CA ASN A 249 4.28 4.52 -6.85
C ASN A 249 2.98 5.27 -6.49
N SER A 250 2.02 4.61 -5.83
CA SER A 250 0.69 5.20 -5.61
C SER A 250 0.05 4.91 -4.24
N ARG A 251 0.53 3.89 -3.52
CA ARG A 251 -0.15 3.27 -2.37
C ARG A 251 0.02 4.00 -1.04
N THR A 252 1.17 4.64 -0.78
CA THR A 252 1.58 4.87 0.62
C THR A 252 2.26 6.19 0.88
N LEU A 253 2.93 6.71 -0.14
CA LEU A 253 3.99 7.68 0.09
C LEU A 253 3.55 9.14 0.16
N ASN A 254 2.34 9.44 -0.30
CA ASN A 254 1.76 10.77 -0.19
C ASN A 254 0.87 10.96 1.05
N GLN A 255 0.55 9.90 1.81
CA GLN A 255 -0.44 9.98 2.90
C GLN A 255 0.11 9.61 4.28
N ASN A 256 1.16 8.77 4.37
CA ASN A 256 1.63 8.24 5.66
C ASN A 256 3.00 8.74 6.10
N TYR A 257 3.64 9.62 5.33
CA TYR A 257 4.97 10.15 5.65
C TYR A 257 4.82 11.55 6.22
N LYS A 258 5.17 11.72 7.50
CA LYS A 258 5.61 13.03 7.97
C LYS A 258 6.94 13.29 7.27
N VAL A 259 6.91 14.03 6.16
CA VAL A 259 8.11 14.72 5.71
C VAL A 259 8.37 15.78 6.77
N VAL A 260 9.17 15.44 7.78
CA VAL A 260 9.74 16.43 8.68
C VAL A 260 10.70 17.24 7.81
N PRO A 261 10.43 18.53 7.52
CA PRO A 261 11.40 19.33 6.79
C PRO A 261 12.71 19.32 7.58
N PRO A 262 13.89 19.31 6.91
CA PRO A 262 15.14 19.48 7.63
C PRO A 262 15.01 20.75 8.48
N ILE A 263 15.26 20.62 9.77
CA ILE A 263 15.35 21.76 10.68
C ILE A 263 16.42 22.66 10.08
N SER A 264 16.00 23.82 9.58
CA SER A 264 16.90 24.91 9.22
C SER A 264 17.77 25.18 10.43
N THR A 265 19.04 24.79 10.36
CA THR A 265 20.04 25.12 11.38
C THR A 265 20.71 26.47 11.11
N ASP A 266 20.23 27.22 10.12
CA ASP A 266 20.70 28.58 9.87
C ASP A 266 19.86 29.59 10.67
N ARG A 267 20.37 29.91 11.87
CA ARG A 267 20.34 31.24 12.48
C ARG A 267 21.77 31.73 12.61
#